data_AF-A0A6L6E4V6-F1
#
_entry.id   AF-A0A6L6E4V6-F1
#
_cell.length_a   1.000
_cell.length_b   1.000
_cell.length_c   1.000
_cell.angle_alpha   90.00
_cell.angle_beta   90.00
_cell.angle_gamma   90.00
#
_symmetry.space_group_name_H-M   'P 1'
#
loop_
_entity.id
_entity.type
_entity.pdbx_description
1 polymer ?
#
loop_
_entity_poly.entity_id
_entity_poly.type
_entity_poly.pdbx_seq_one_letter_code
_entity_poly.pdbx_strand_id
1 'polypeptide(L)'
;MQTPNERIDIRPVALKDGIALQISHSDGRQMTSKNYAPSEAPFAQLIRAGFANILLEHTEGSLALRITKKGEPLVHRESAKREQDLSHDRSKSRLLDASDPYLVAIGISDAKGHVKPSKMDKYKQVEEFLRLLMPTLTAAISAGQIHQPSESNPLTIVDLGCGHAYLTFAAHQYLRSQGMAVKVIGIDVRTAARDRNNEIARQLGIDKTIEFRAEEIADTTIKNAD
;
A
#
# COMPACT_ATOMS: atom_id res chain seq x y z
N MET A 1 1.57 25.68 29.98
CA MET A 1 1.23 24.31 30.40
C MET A 1 1.82 23.36 29.38
N GLN A 2 2.52 22.32 29.81
CA GLN A 2 3.02 21.28 28.91
C GLN A 2 1.94 20.20 28.81
N THR A 3 1.52 19.86 27.60
CA THR A 3 0.53 18.79 27.39
C THR A 3 1.18 17.43 27.66
N PRO A 4 0.44 16.46 28.22
CA PRO A 4 0.98 15.12 28.49
C PRO A 4 1.22 14.30 27.22
N ASN A 5 0.60 14.68 26.10
CA ASN A 5 0.75 14.04 24.80
C ASN A 5 1.03 15.09 23.73
N GLU A 6 1.74 14.71 22.66
CA GLU A 6 1.98 15.60 21.51
C GLU A 6 0.74 15.76 20.64
N ARG A 7 -0.04 14.69 20.48
CA ARG A 7 -1.26 14.65 19.65
C ARG A 7 -2.28 13.67 20.23
N ILE A 8 -3.55 14.04 20.12
CA ILE A 8 -4.70 13.17 20.42
C ILE A 8 -5.60 13.16 19.18
N ASP A 9 -5.89 11.97 18.68
CA ASP A 9 -6.81 11.73 17.58
C ASP A 9 -8.09 11.09 18.11
N ILE A 10 -9.24 11.63 17.71
CA ILE A 10 -10.56 11.11 18.08
C ILE A 10 -11.32 10.80 16.81
N ARG A 11 -11.80 9.56 16.66
CA ARG A 11 -12.64 9.17 15.53
C ARG A 11 -13.85 8.33 15.98
N PRO A 12 -15.04 8.51 15.36
CA PRO A 12 -16.14 7.58 15.54
C PRO A 12 -15.81 6.26 14.84
N VAL A 13 -16.17 5.15 15.49
CA VAL A 13 -15.96 3.78 15.00
C VAL A 13 -17.19 2.94 15.30
N ALA A 14 -17.62 2.14 14.33
CA ALA A 14 -18.65 1.14 14.49
C ALA A 14 -18.05 -0.11 15.14
N LEU A 15 -18.58 -0.47 16.31
CA LEU A 15 -18.31 -1.71 17.03
C LEU A 15 -19.56 -2.59 17.03
N LYS A 16 -19.42 -3.84 17.50
CA LYS A 16 -20.56 -4.78 17.64
C LYS A 16 -21.72 -4.19 18.45
N ASP A 17 -21.41 -3.39 19.47
CA ASP A 17 -22.37 -2.81 20.41
C ASP A 17 -22.82 -1.38 20.02
N GLY A 18 -22.47 -0.91 18.82
CA GLY A 18 -22.83 0.41 18.30
C GLY A 18 -21.65 1.34 18.06
N ILE A 19 -21.93 2.64 17.90
CA ILE A 19 -20.90 3.66 17.66
C ILE A 19 -20.17 3.97 18.95
N ALA A 20 -18.83 3.89 18.90
CA ALA A 20 -17.94 4.37 19.95
C ALA A 20 -17.04 5.50 19.41
N LEU A 21 -16.47 6.27 20.31
CA LEU A 21 -15.40 7.21 20.02
C LEU A 21 -14.06 6.58 20.40
N GLN A 22 -13.24 6.30 19.40
CA GLN A 22 -11.88 5.86 19.60
C GLN A 22 -10.98 7.07 19.81
N ILE A 23 -10.39 7.16 21.00
CA ILE A 23 -9.42 8.19 21.37
C ILE A 23 -8.04 7.54 21.38
N SER A 24 -7.14 8.09 20.56
CA SER A 24 -5.78 7.58 20.42
C SER A 24 -4.78 8.69 20.72
N HIS A 25 -3.73 8.40 21.47
CA HIS A 25 -2.65 9.33 21.77
C HIS A 25 -1.29 8.63 21.70
N SER A 26 -0.25 9.39 21.38
CA SER A 26 1.14 8.95 21.41
C SER A 26 1.91 9.70 22.49
N ASP A 27 2.65 8.95 23.30
CA ASP A 27 3.63 9.47 24.27
C ASP A 27 5.05 9.60 23.67
N GLY A 28 5.17 9.46 22.34
CA GLY A 28 6.43 9.45 21.61
C GLY A 28 7.09 8.07 21.48
N ARG A 29 6.62 7.05 22.22
CA ARG A 29 7.12 5.66 22.14
C ARG A 29 6.04 4.66 21.71
N GLN A 30 4.81 4.82 22.20
CA GLN A 30 3.70 3.92 21.91
C GLN A 30 2.41 4.68 21.64
N MET A 31 1.64 4.17 20.67
CA MET A 31 0.29 4.63 20.40
C MET A 31 -0.68 3.86 21.30
N THR A 32 -1.43 4.57 22.14
CA THR A 32 -2.49 3.98 22.97
C THR A 32 -3.84 4.39 22.41
N SER A 33 -4.74 3.43 22.17
CA SER A 33 -6.13 3.68 21.73
C SER A 33 -7.13 3.11 22.73
N LYS A 34 -8.15 3.90 23.10
CA LYS A 34 -9.27 3.46 23.94
C LYS A 34 -10.60 3.90 23.33
N ASN A 35 -11.58 3.01 23.36
CA ASN A 35 -12.93 3.28 22.88
C ASN A 35 -13.82 3.74 24.05
N TYR A 36 -14.63 4.76 23.82
CA TYR A 36 -15.61 5.29 24.77
C TYR A 36 -17.00 5.29 24.14
N ALA A 37 -18.05 5.09 24.94
CA ALA A 37 -19.39 5.48 24.50
C ALA A 37 -19.41 6.99 24.23
N PRO A 38 -20.17 7.50 23.24
CA PRO A 38 -20.20 8.92 22.92
C PRO A 38 -20.53 9.83 24.11
N SER A 39 -21.40 9.37 25.02
CA SER A 39 -21.80 10.08 26.25
C SER A 39 -20.71 10.10 27.33
N GLU A 40 -19.75 9.19 27.28
CA GLU A 40 -18.69 9.00 28.29
C GLU A 40 -17.34 9.56 27.84
N ALA A 41 -17.25 10.04 26.60
CA ALA A 41 -15.99 10.55 26.06
C ALA A 41 -15.53 11.81 26.81
N PRO A 42 -14.25 11.89 27.23
CA PRO A 42 -13.73 12.95 28.09
C PRO A 42 -13.47 14.28 27.35
N PHE A 43 -14.34 14.72 26.45
CA PHE A 43 -14.15 15.91 25.62
C PHE A 43 -13.82 17.18 26.42
N ALA A 44 -14.55 17.41 27.51
CA ALA A 44 -14.34 18.59 28.35
C ALA A 44 -12.94 18.62 29.00
N GLN A 45 -12.42 17.45 29.36
CA GLN A 45 -11.05 17.32 29.88
C GLN A 45 -10.04 17.58 28.78
N LEU A 46 -10.23 16.98 27.60
CA LEU A 46 -9.28 17.07 26.49
C LEU A 46 -9.16 18.49 25.92
N ILE A 47 -10.28 19.21 25.77
CA ILE A 47 -10.28 20.62 25.32
C ILE A 47 -9.51 21.52 26.29
N ARG A 48 -9.53 21.20 27.60
CA ARG A 48 -8.84 21.97 28.65
C ARG A 48 -7.42 21.47 28.94
N ALA A 49 -6.95 20.44 28.25
CA ALA A 49 -5.64 19.83 28.50
C ALA A 49 -4.45 20.71 28.06
N GLY A 50 -4.71 21.86 27.43
CA GLY A 50 -3.69 22.84 27.04
C GLY A 50 -3.19 22.72 25.60
N PHE A 51 -3.90 21.99 24.74
CA PHE A 51 -3.57 21.93 23.31
C PHE A 51 -3.80 23.28 22.63
N ALA A 52 -2.79 23.76 21.90
CA ALA A 52 -2.86 25.02 21.18
C ALA A 52 -3.59 24.91 19.83
N ASN A 53 -3.84 23.70 19.32
CA ASN A 53 -4.54 23.47 18.06
C ASN A 53 -5.63 22.41 18.27
N ILE A 54 -6.84 22.70 17.79
CA ILE A 54 -7.97 21.78 17.75
C ILE A 54 -8.53 21.79 16.34
N LEU A 55 -8.61 20.62 15.72
CA LEU A 55 -9.27 20.44 14.43
C LEU A 55 -10.47 19.51 14.64
N LEU A 56 -11.66 19.99 14.27
CA LEU A 56 -12.87 19.21 14.19
C LEU A 56 -13.26 19.06 12.72
N GLU A 57 -13.38 17.83 12.26
CA GLU A 57 -13.81 17.50 10.91
C GLU A 57 -15.18 16.82 10.98
N HIS A 58 -16.10 17.24 10.13
CA HIS A 58 -17.43 16.65 9.98
C HIS A 58 -17.77 16.50 8.50
N THR A 59 -18.86 15.81 8.18
CA THR A 59 -19.28 15.49 6.80
C THR A 59 -19.59 16.73 5.95
N GLU A 60 -19.75 17.89 6.58
CA GLU A 60 -20.10 19.16 5.93
C GLU A 60 -18.97 20.19 5.97
N GLY A 61 -17.82 19.86 6.57
CA GLY A 61 -16.69 20.78 6.64
C GLY A 61 -15.74 20.56 7.80
N SER A 62 -15.09 21.65 8.20
CA SER A 62 -14.15 21.62 9.31
C SER A 62 -14.17 22.92 10.13
N LEU A 63 -13.77 22.80 11.39
CA LEU A 63 -13.52 23.90 12.31
C LEU A 63 -12.11 23.74 12.88
N ALA A 64 -11.23 24.70 12.63
CA ALA A 64 -9.90 24.76 13.20
C ALA A 64 -9.82 25.91 14.22
N LEU A 65 -9.41 25.60 15.44
CA LEU A 65 -9.09 26.56 16.50
C LEU A 65 -7.58 26.49 16.76
N ARG A 66 -6.91 27.65 16.73
CA ARG A 66 -5.50 27.80 17.08
C ARG A 66 -5.32 28.90 18.11
N ILE A 67 -4.70 28.58 19.24
CA ILE A 67 -4.28 29.56 20.25
C ILE A 67 -2.89 30.08 19.88
N THR A 68 -2.75 31.39 19.69
CA THR A 68 -1.46 32.00 19.37
C THR A 68 -0.52 32.03 20.57
N LYS A 69 0.76 32.35 20.35
CA LYS A 69 1.73 32.56 21.44
C LYS A 69 1.32 33.68 22.42
N LYS A 70 0.43 34.60 21.99
CA LYS A 70 -0.12 35.68 22.82
C LYS A 70 -1.40 35.27 23.57
N GLY A 71 -1.88 34.03 23.37
CA GLY A 71 -3.12 33.54 23.99
C GLY A 71 -4.39 33.87 23.20
N GLU A 72 -4.29 34.47 22.03
CA GLU A 72 -5.44 34.86 21.21
C GLU A 72 -5.96 33.66 20.40
N PRO A 73 -7.28 33.42 20.34
CA PRO A 73 -7.86 32.36 19.52
C PRO A 73 -8.02 32.81 18.07
N LEU A 74 -7.53 31.98 17.14
CA LEU A 74 -7.79 32.06 15.71
C LEU A 74 -8.73 30.92 15.33
N VAL A 75 -9.88 31.27 14.72
CA VAL A 75 -10.89 30.30 14.32
C VAL A 75 -11.05 30.33 12.80
N HIS A 76 -10.90 29.18 12.17
CA HIS A 76 -11.14 29.00 10.75
C HIS A 76 -12.26 27.97 10.54
N ARG A 77 -13.16 28.25 9.59
CA ARG A 77 -14.26 27.38 9.21
C ARG A 77 -14.18 27.15 7.71
N GLU A 78 -14.32 25.89 7.33
CA GLU A 78 -14.38 25.45 5.95
C GLU A 78 -15.69 24.70 5.74
N SER A 79 -16.35 24.92 4.60
CA SER A 79 -17.50 24.12 4.18
C SER A 79 -17.08 23.23 3.01
N ALA A 80 -17.13 21.92 3.21
CA ALA A 80 -16.74 20.93 2.21
C ALA A 80 -17.46 19.62 2.49
N LYS A 81 -18.01 18.97 1.45
CA LYS A 81 -18.59 17.64 1.60
C LYS A 81 -17.48 16.60 1.77
N ARG A 82 -17.58 15.77 2.81
CA ARG A 82 -16.61 14.73 3.14
C ARG A 82 -17.32 13.42 3.47
N GLU A 83 -16.71 12.30 3.10
CA GLU A 83 -17.19 10.97 3.46
C GLU A 83 -16.72 10.57 4.86
N GLN A 84 -17.56 9.83 5.59
CA GLN A 84 -17.25 9.32 6.93
C GLN A 84 -17.11 7.81 6.89
N ASP A 85 -15.90 7.31 7.16
CA ASP A 85 -15.64 5.89 7.35
C ASP A 85 -15.69 5.53 8.85
N LEU A 86 -16.61 4.64 9.20
CA LEU A 86 -16.83 4.16 10.56
C LEU A 86 -16.14 2.81 10.82
N SER A 87 -15.36 2.27 9.88
CA SER A 87 -14.66 1.00 10.04
C SER A 87 -13.67 1.06 11.22
N HIS A 88 -13.84 0.14 12.19
CA HIS A 88 -12.92 0.04 13.32
C HIS A 88 -11.59 -0.59 12.88
N ASP A 89 -11.68 -1.63 12.06
CA ASP A 89 -10.53 -2.24 11.39
C ASP A 89 -10.09 -1.39 10.21
N ARG A 90 -8.87 -0.86 10.28
CA ARG A 90 -8.18 -0.43 9.06
C ARG A 90 -7.88 -1.69 8.26
N SER A 91 -8.75 -2.02 7.31
CA SER A 91 -8.36 -2.91 6.23
C SER A 91 -7.14 -2.25 5.58
N LYS A 92 -5.97 -2.88 5.71
CA LYS A 92 -4.80 -2.41 4.97
C LYS A 92 -5.18 -2.54 3.51
N SER A 93 -5.30 -1.42 2.80
CA SER A 93 -5.49 -1.45 1.35
C SER A 93 -4.29 -2.18 0.75
N ARG A 94 -4.52 -3.45 0.40
CA ARG A 94 -3.50 -4.31 -0.20
C ARG A 94 -3.54 -4.10 -1.70
N LEU A 95 -2.37 -3.97 -2.31
CA LEU A 95 -2.29 -3.84 -3.77
C LEU A 95 -2.63 -5.15 -4.48
N LEU A 96 -2.40 -6.28 -3.81
CA LEU A 96 -2.63 -7.60 -4.36
C LEU A 96 -3.57 -8.37 -3.45
N ASP A 97 -4.59 -8.98 -4.06
CA ASP A 97 -5.45 -9.92 -3.35
C ASP A 97 -4.62 -11.15 -2.97
N ALA A 98 -4.68 -11.57 -1.71
CA ALA A 98 -3.99 -12.75 -1.23
C ALA A 98 -4.44 -14.04 -1.95
N SER A 99 -5.64 -14.05 -2.54
CA SER A 99 -6.14 -15.16 -3.36
C SER A 99 -5.71 -15.12 -4.82
N ASP A 100 -4.90 -14.14 -5.25
CA ASP A 100 -4.40 -14.10 -6.62
C ASP A 100 -3.68 -15.42 -6.97
N PRO A 101 -4.06 -16.10 -8.08
CA PRO A 101 -3.44 -17.35 -8.50
C PRO A 101 -1.91 -17.32 -8.53
N TYR A 102 -1.30 -16.18 -8.87
CA TYR A 102 0.15 -16.09 -8.92
C TYR A 102 0.78 -16.21 -7.52
N LEU A 103 0.17 -15.62 -6.48
CA LEU A 103 0.67 -15.68 -5.10
C LEU A 103 0.61 -17.10 -4.55
N VAL A 104 -0.40 -17.87 -4.96
CA VAL A 104 -0.51 -19.30 -4.66
C VAL A 104 0.61 -20.07 -5.38
N ALA A 105 0.80 -19.82 -6.68
CA ALA A 105 1.77 -20.54 -7.52
C ALA A 105 3.23 -20.31 -7.08
N ILE A 106 3.60 -19.09 -6.67
CA ILE A 106 4.95 -18.80 -6.13
C ILE A 106 5.08 -19.20 -4.65
N GLY A 107 4.00 -19.69 -4.04
CA GLY A 107 3.98 -20.24 -2.69
C GLY A 107 3.93 -19.22 -1.56
N ILE A 108 3.59 -17.95 -1.84
CA ILE A 108 3.33 -16.92 -0.82
C ILE A 108 2.00 -17.20 -0.11
N SER A 109 0.96 -17.49 -0.89
CA SER A 109 -0.37 -17.88 -0.38
C SER A 109 -0.55 -19.39 -0.35
N ASP A 110 -1.50 -19.85 0.47
CA ASP A 110 -1.99 -21.22 0.47
C ASP A 110 -3.11 -21.42 -0.57
N ALA A 111 -3.56 -22.66 -0.75
CA ALA A 111 -4.63 -22.99 -1.69
C ALA A 111 -6.00 -22.40 -1.32
N LYS A 112 -6.15 -21.84 -0.11
CA LYS A 112 -7.36 -21.16 0.35
C LYS A 112 -7.30 -19.65 0.13
N GLY A 113 -6.21 -19.13 -0.45
CA GLY A 113 -6.01 -17.71 -0.69
C GLY A 113 -5.54 -16.92 0.53
N HIS A 114 -5.00 -17.57 1.55
CA HIS A 114 -4.40 -16.88 2.70
C HIS A 114 -2.88 -16.80 2.57
N VAL A 115 -2.30 -15.63 2.85
CA VAL A 115 -0.85 -15.49 2.93
C VAL A 115 -0.31 -16.36 4.06
N LYS A 116 0.67 -17.21 3.75
CA LYS A 116 1.29 -18.09 4.76
C LYS A 116 1.99 -17.22 5.81
N PRO A 117 1.87 -17.51 7.12
CA PRO A 117 2.54 -16.73 8.15
C PRO A 117 4.06 -16.58 7.93
N SER A 118 4.72 -17.64 7.47
CA SER A 118 6.15 -17.66 7.14
C SER A 118 6.55 -16.88 5.88
N LYS A 119 5.56 -16.39 5.11
CA LYS A 119 5.75 -15.62 3.87
C LYS A 119 5.22 -14.19 3.95
N MET A 120 4.76 -13.76 5.12
CA MET A 120 4.25 -12.41 5.34
C MET A 120 5.26 -11.31 4.97
N ASP A 121 6.54 -11.52 5.27
CA ASP A 121 7.58 -10.55 4.92
C ASP A 121 7.80 -10.46 3.41
N LYS A 122 7.66 -11.59 2.69
CA LYS A 122 7.73 -11.60 1.22
C LYS A 122 6.51 -10.95 0.59
N TYR A 123 5.33 -11.18 1.14
CA TYR A 123 4.12 -10.49 0.69
C TYR A 123 4.23 -8.97 0.87
N LYS A 124 4.69 -8.49 2.04
CA LYS A 124 4.95 -7.07 2.27
C LYS A 124 6.01 -6.50 1.33
N GLN A 125 7.10 -7.25 1.08
CA GLN A 125 8.15 -6.85 0.16
C GLN A 125 7.60 -6.61 -1.25
N VAL A 126 6.76 -7.53 -1.73
CA VAL A 126 6.08 -7.41 -3.03
C VAL A 126 5.19 -6.17 -3.08
N GLU A 127 4.36 -5.95 -2.05
CA GLU A 127 3.48 -4.78 -2.03
C GLU A 127 4.25 -3.46 -2.03
N GLU A 128 5.31 -3.37 -1.23
CA GLU A 128 6.08 -2.13 -1.14
C GLU A 128 6.82 -1.84 -2.44
N PHE A 129 7.34 -2.89 -3.09
CA PHE A 129 7.90 -2.77 -4.43
C PHE A 129 6.89 -2.20 -5.44
N LEU A 130 5.64 -2.71 -5.45
CA LEU A 130 4.59 -2.20 -6.34
C LEU A 130 4.18 -0.75 -6.01
N ARG A 131 4.16 -0.37 -4.72
CA ARG A 131 3.91 1.02 -4.30
C ARG A 131 4.95 1.99 -4.86
N LEU A 132 6.20 1.54 -5.01
CA LEU A 132 7.27 2.35 -5.57
C LEU A 132 7.26 2.32 -7.11
N LEU A 133 7.11 1.14 -7.70
CA LEU A 133 7.16 0.94 -9.15
C LEU A 133 6.08 1.76 -9.87
N MET A 134 4.85 1.71 -9.38
CA MET A 134 3.70 2.25 -10.12
C MET A 134 3.74 3.76 -10.31
N PRO A 135 3.90 4.59 -9.27
CA PRO A 135 3.98 6.03 -9.46
C PRO A 135 5.17 6.43 -10.33
N THR A 136 6.32 5.76 -10.17
CA THR A 136 7.53 6.04 -10.95
C THR A 136 7.31 5.73 -12.43
N LEU A 137 6.76 4.56 -12.75
CA LEU A 137 6.50 4.15 -14.12
C LEU A 137 5.44 5.04 -14.78
N THR A 138 4.33 5.32 -14.09
CA THR A 138 3.27 6.20 -14.60
C THR A 138 3.80 7.62 -14.86
N ALA A 139 4.66 8.15 -13.99
CA ALA A 139 5.29 9.45 -14.19
C ALA A 139 6.24 9.45 -15.40
N ALA A 140 7.06 8.42 -15.57
CA ALA A 140 7.97 8.29 -16.72
C ALA A 140 7.22 8.19 -18.06
N ILE A 141 6.11 7.42 -18.10
CA ILE A 141 5.24 7.33 -19.28
C ILE A 141 4.58 8.69 -19.56
N SER A 142 4.02 9.35 -18.54
CA SER A 142 3.36 10.66 -18.70
C SER A 142 4.32 11.75 -19.16
N ALA A 143 5.59 11.66 -18.76
CA ALA A 143 6.66 12.56 -19.17
C ALA A 143 7.22 12.23 -20.56
N GLY A 144 6.78 11.15 -21.21
CA GLY A 144 7.27 10.69 -22.51
C GLY A 144 8.68 10.10 -22.48
N GLN A 145 9.19 9.73 -21.29
CA GLN A 145 10.48 9.05 -21.13
C GLN A 145 10.38 7.57 -21.52
N ILE A 146 9.23 6.98 -21.24
CA ILE A 146 8.83 5.63 -21.66
C ILE A 146 7.61 5.77 -22.57
N HIS A 147 7.51 4.98 -23.63
CA HIS A 147 6.35 5.03 -24.51
C HIS A 147 5.09 4.56 -23.80
N GLN A 148 3.92 5.00 -24.29
CA GLN A 148 2.64 4.43 -23.85
C GLN A 148 2.54 2.99 -24.35
N PRO A 149 2.47 1.98 -23.45
CA PRO A 149 2.45 0.58 -23.88
C PRO A 149 1.18 0.21 -24.63
N SER A 150 1.31 -0.66 -25.64
CA SER A 150 0.20 -1.22 -26.40
C SER A 150 0.45 -2.70 -26.70
N GLU A 151 -0.56 -3.44 -27.16
CA GLU A 151 -0.38 -4.85 -27.53
C GLU A 151 0.66 -5.06 -28.65
N SER A 152 0.82 -4.09 -29.56
CA SER A 152 1.82 -4.13 -30.62
C SER A 152 3.21 -3.64 -30.18
N ASN A 153 3.27 -2.86 -29.10
CA ASN A 153 4.52 -2.36 -28.52
C ASN A 153 4.42 -2.39 -26.98
N PRO A 154 4.48 -3.59 -26.36
CA PRO A 154 4.33 -3.75 -24.93
C PRO A 154 5.52 -3.16 -24.18
N LEU A 155 5.31 -2.80 -22.91
CA LEU A 155 6.40 -2.41 -22.01
C LEU A 155 7.30 -3.62 -21.75
N THR A 156 8.58 -3.50 -22.06
CA THR A 156 9.57 -4.56 -21.90
C THR A 156 10.37 -4.35 -20.63
N ILE A 157 10.17 -5.22 -19.63
CA ILE A 157 10.87 -5.17 -18.35
C ILE A 157 11.87 -6.32 -18.27
N VAL A 158 13.10 -6.02 -17.81
CA VAL A 158 14.13 -7.03 -17.54
C VAL A 158 14.48 -7.02 -16.06
N ASP A 159 14.36 -8.17 -15.41
CA ASP A 159 14.72 -8.38 -14.01
C ASP A 159 16.01 -9.20 -13.90
N LEU A 160 17.10 -8.53 -13.52
CA LEU A 160 18.43 -9.10 -13.40
C LEU A 160 18.64 -9.69 -11.99
N GLY A 161 18.84 -10.99 -11.92
CA GLY A 161 18.96 -11.72 -10.64
C GLY A 161 17.61 -12.10 -10.05
N CYS A 162 16.66 -12.52 -10.88
CA CYS A 162 15.25 -12.67 -10.50
C CYS A 162 14.99 -13.74 -9.43
N GLY A 163 15.88 -14.74 -9.28
CA GLY A 163 15.75 -15.80 -8.28
C GLY A 163 14.40 -16.53 -8.33
N HIS A 164 13.66 -16.51 -7.21
CA HIS A 164 12.32 -17.11 -7.12
C HIS A 164 11.22 -16.28 -7.82
N ALA A 165 11.59 -15.18 -8.48
CA ALA A 165 10.73 -14.35 -9.30
C ALA A 165 9.51 -13.73 -8.58
N TYR A 166 9.56 -13.56 -7.25
CA TYR A 166 8.45 -12.95 -6.50
C TYR A 166 8.09 -11.55 -7.02
N LEU A 167 9.10 -10.71 -7.27
CA LEU A 167 8.93 -9.35 -7.77
C LEU A 167 8.64 -9.33 -9.27
N THR A 168 9.30 -10.22 -10.04
CA THR A 168 9.09 -10.37 -11.49
C THR A 168 7.63 -10.71 -11.82
N PHE A 169 7.07 -11.73 -11.15
CA PHE A 169 5.66 -12.08 -11.32
C PHE A 169 4.73 -10.98 -10.80
N ALA A 170 5.06 -10.33 -9.69
CA ALA A 170 4.25 -9.25 -9.15
C ALA A 170 4.16 -8.06 -10.11
N ALA A 171 5.29 -7.60 -10.66
CA ALA A 171 5.32 -6.54 -11.66
C ALA A 171 4.46 -6.91 -12.87
N HIS A 172 4.69 -8.10 -13.43
CA HIS A 172 3.92 -8.59 -14.58
C HIS A 172 2.41 -8.60 -14.30
N GLN A 173 1.98 -9.29 -13.25
CA GLN A 173 0.57 -9.50 -12.95
C GLN A 173 -0.13 -8.19 -12.60
N TYR A 174 0.50 -7.36 -11.77
CA TYR A 174 -0.07 -6.10 -11.35
C TYR A 174 -0.19 -5.12 -12.53
N LEU A 175 0.84 -4.97 -13.37
CA LEU A 175 0.77 -4.09 -14.53
C LEU A 175 -0.32 -4.54 -15.52
N ARG A 176 -0.44 -5.85 -15.78
CA ARG A 176 -1.52 -6.39 -16.60
C ARG A 176 -2.90 -6.14 -15.99
N SER A 177 -3.04 -6.24 -14.67
CA SER A 177 -4.32 -5.94 -13.99
C SER A 177 -4.69 -4.46 -14.08
N GLN A 178 -3.72 -3.57 -14.27
CA GLN A 178 -3.94 -2.15 -14.56
C GLN A 178 -4.17 -1.86 -16.06
N GLY A 179 -4.31 -2.90 -16.90
CA GLY A 179 -4.56 -2.76 -18.33
C GLY A 179 -3.32 -2.43 -19.17
N MET A 180 -2.11 -2.61 -18.62
CA MET A 180 -0.87 -2.37 -19.34
C MET A 180 -0.41 -3.62 -20.07
N ALA A 181 -0.14 -3.49 -21.37
CA ALA A 181 0.53 -4.53 -22.15
C ALA A 181 2.00 -4.60 -21.74
N VAL A 182 2.45 -5.75 -21.23
CA VAL A 182 3.81 -5.94 -20.71
C VAL A 182 4.42 -7.24 -21.21
N LYS A 183 5.74 -7.20 -21.41
CA LYS A 183 6.59 -8.37 -21.62
C LYS A 183 7.70 -8.34 -20.57
N VAL A 184 7.80 -9.38 -19.75
CA VAL A 184 8.78 -9.44 -18.66
C VAL A 184 9.78 -10.56 -18.90
N ILE A 185 11.07 -10.27 -18.74
CA ILE A 185 12.14 -11.26 -18.86
C ILE A 185 12.92 -11.31 -17.55
N GLY A 186 12.93 -12.47 -16.90
CA GLY A 186 13.74 -12.71 -15.70
C GLY A 186 15.05 -13.43 -16.02
N ILE A 187 16.17 -12.89 -15.56
CA ILE A 187 17.51 -13.45 -15.73
C ILE A 187 18.04 -13.95 -14.39
N ASP A 188 18.46 -15.21 -14.30
CA ASP A 188 19.19 -15.75 -13.15
C ASP A 188 20.12 -16.88 -13.62
N VAL A 189 21.33 -16.97 -13.07
CA VAL A 189 22.31 -17.99 -13.46
C VAL A 189 21.86 -19.42 -13.16
N ARG A 190 20.93 -19.60 -12.22
CA ARG A 190 20.49 -20.93 -11.77
C ARG A 190 19.43 -21.49 -12.71
N THR A 191 19.80 -22.53 -13.46
CA THR A 191 18.89 -23.32 -14.31
C THR A 191 17.66 -23.82 -13.56
N ALA A 192 17.81 -24.27 -12.31
CA ALA A 192 16.71 -24.73 -11.47
C ALA A 192 15.70 -23.61 -11.10
N ALA A 193 16.14 -22.35 -11.05
CA ALA A 193 15.24 -21.21 -10.86
C ALA A 193 14.48 -20.92 -12.16
N ARG A 194 15.20 -20.85 -13.30
CA ARG A 194 14.61 -20.73 -14.64
C ARG A 194 13.52 -21.77 -14.89
N ASP A 195 13.81 -23.05 -14.68
CA ASP A 195 12.88 -24.14 -14.99
C ASP A 195 11.60 -24.06 -14.16
N ARG A 196 11.76 -23.80 -12.86
CA ARG A 196 10.65 -23.61 -11.93
C ARG A 196 9.79 -22.42 -12.33
N ASN A 197 10.41 -21.28 -12.64
CA ASN A 197 9.67 -20.06 -12.93
C ASN A 197 8.95 -20.14 -14.29
N ASN A 198 9.58 -20.72 -15.32
CA ASN A 198 8.91 -20.99 -16.60
C ASN A 198 7.75 -21.99 -16.45
N GLU A 199 7.89 -22.98 -15.56
CA GLU A 199 6.79 -23.89 -15.25
C GLU A 199 5.62 -23.17 -14.58
N ILE A 200 5.88 -22.30 -13.60
CA ILE A 200 4.86 -21.45 -13.00
C ILE A 200 4.18 -20.57 -14.06
N ALA A 201 4.95 -19.95 -14.96
CA ALA A 201 4.40 -19.12 -16.04
C ALA A 201 3.44 -19.91 -16.95
N ARG A 202 3.77 -21.16 -17.30
CA ARG A 202 2.88 -22.05 -18.05
C ARG A 202 1.63 -22.42 -17.28
N GLN A 203 1.74 -22.76 -15.99
CA GLN A 203 0.60 -23.09 -15.14
C GLN A 203 -0.39 -21.94 -15.01
N LEU A 204 0.12 -20.70 -15.03
CA LEU A 204 -0.67 -19.48 -14.98
C LEU A 204 -1.17 -19.02 -16.37
N GLY A 205 -0.74 -19.67 -17.46
CA GLY A 205 -1.12 -19.32 -18.84
C GLY A 205 -0.56 -17.97 -19.33
N ILE A 206 0.59 -17.55 -18.79
CA ILE A 206 1.24 -16.25 -19.07
C ILE A 206 2.60 -16.38 -19.75
N ASP A 207 2.99 -17.59 -20.17
CA ASP A 207 4.26 -17.91 -20.81
C ASP A 207 4.52 -17.18 -22.14
N LYS A 208 3.50 -16.51 -22.70
CA LYS A 208 3.65 -15.62 -23.86
C LYS A 208 4.14 -14.21 -23.50
N THR A 209 3.92 -13.78 -22.26
CA THR A 209 4.18 -12.41 -21.79
C THR A 209 5.20 -12.36 -20.66
N ILE A 210 5.60 -13.50 -20.11
CA ILE A 210 6.73 -13.60 -19.19
C ILE A 210 7.59 -14.84 -19.52
N GLU A 211 8.90 -14.64 -19.58
CA GLU A 211 9.87 -15.71 -19.79
C GLU A 211 11.04 -15.58 -18.81
N PHE A 212 11.68 -16.72 -18.50
CA PHE A 212 12.86 -16.77 -17.65
C PHE A 212 14.02 -17.43 -18.39
N ARG A 213 15.21 -16.87 -18.27
CA ARG A 213 16.43 -17.37 -18.91
C ARG A 213 17.52 -17.65 -17.88
N ALA A 214 18.25 -18.73 -18.14
CA ALA A 214 19.41 -19.10 -17.35
C ALA A 214 20.67 -18.51 -17.99
N GLU A 215 20.99 -17.27 -17.64
CA GLU A 215 22.09 -16.50 -18.21
C GLU A 215 22.87 -15.81 -17.10
N GLU A 216 24.18 -15.61 -17.29
CA GLU A 216 24.93 -14.65 -16.49
C GLU A 216 24.51 -13.23 -16.86
N ILE A 217 24.37 -12.36 -15.86
CA ILE A 217 23.97 -10.97 -16.08
C ILE A 217 24.97 -10.27 -17.01
N ALA A 218 26.26 -10.56 -16.87
CA ALA A 218 27.32 -10.00 -17.71
C ALA A 218 27.24 -10.45 -19.17
N ASP A 219 26.63 -11.62 -19.44
CA ASP A 219 26.59 -12.26 -20.76
C ASP A 219 25.19 -12.26 -21.38
N THR A 220 24.23 -11.56 -20.77
CA THR A 220 22.85 -11.58 -21.29
C THR A 220 22.78 -10.99 -22.70
N THR A 221 21.99 -11.63 -23.55
CA THR A 221 21.83 -11.23 -24.96
C THR A 221 20.80 -10.10 -25.14
N ILE A 222 20.13 -9.69 -24.06
CA ILE A 222 19.12 -8.64 -24.08
C ILE A 222 19.81 -7.28 -24.19
N LYS A 223 19.59 -6.60 -25.33
CA LYS A 223 20.22 -5.31 -25.62
C LYS A 223 19.38 -4.09 -25.23
N ASN A 224 18.06 -4.27 -25.14
CA ASN A 224 17.12 -3.18 -24.90
C ASN A 224 16.00 -3.65 -23.95
N ALA A 225 15.58 -2.73 -23.10
CA ALA A 225 14.41 -2.78 -22.23
C ALA A 225 13.96 -1.34 -21.99
N ASP A 226 12.74 -1.17 -21.49
CA ASP A 226 12.16 0.14 -21.19
C ASP A 226 12.40 0.57 -19.73
#